data_AF-A0A651HVN6-F1
#
_entry.id   AF-A0A651HVN6-F1
#
_cell.length_a   1.000
_cell.length_b   1.000
_cell.length_c   1.000
_cell.angle_alpha   90.00
_cell.angle_beta   90.00
_cell.angle_gamma   90.00
#
_symmetry.space_group_name_H-M   'P 1'
#
loop_
_entity.id
_entity.type
_entity.pdbx_description
1 polymer ?
#
loop_
_entity_poly.entity_id
_entity_poly.type
_entity_poly.pdbx_seq_one_letter_code
_entity_poly.pdbx_strand_id
1 'polypeptide(L)'
;MNTPNAHLDSDTLQGYLEGELPEARLATVEAHLAGCPRCAAELEGWQVLMSELDDLPALAPSMTFGDRVMAGIRTAEGSAPESVPALVPERAKAPSSSPAWWRRLLPWSGGRGVMEGDHLAPGILQDLLDGALPGQRLVLAREHLNQCTHCRGEMAEWESLFTTLEAIPHLGPSPGFADRVMAAHAAAARTPAPVPAGLERVLDWADKAARAGGRFLPATPRSWGLLGALAAIPSLALVAAVGAVVAHPLVSWGALATFLRWRVGDWVGTGGAWVSQQLLGTPLATTLWDAAAALAAAPGAALALVMGAWTLSVAAAWILYRNVLAPPLQVSRHE
;
A
#
# COMPACT_ATOMS: atom_id res chain seq x y z
N MET A 1 -37.92 0.50 20.61
CA MET A 1 -37.47 -0.10 19.34
C MET A 1 -36.28 0.73 18.88
N ASN A 2 -35.06 0.34 19.27
CA ASN A 2 -33.83 1.08 18.99
C ASN A 2 -33.04 0.38 17.89
N THR A 3 -32.51 1.19 16.99
CA THR A 3 -32.07 0.91 15.63
C THR A 3 -31.03 -0.23 15.54
N PRO A 4 -31.20 -1.19 14.62
CA PRO A 4 -30.29 -2.31 14.43
C PRO A 4 -28.98 -1.86 13.75
N ASN A 5 -27.86 -2.32 14.32
CA ASN A 5 -26.58 -2.57 13.63
C ASN A 5 -25.90 -1.40 12.92
N ALA A 6 -25.52 -0.35 13.66
CA ALA A 6 -24.33 0.40 13.24
C ALA A 6 -23.09 -0.49 13.51
N HIS A 7 -22.35 -0.82 12.47
CA HIS A 7 -21.05 -1.51 12.58
C HIS A 7 -20.05 -0.64 13.35
N LEU A 8 -19.06 -1.26 13.98
CA LEU A 8 -17.91 -0.54 14.54
C LEU A 8 -17.15 0.17 13.41
N ASP A 9 -16.70 1.40 13.67
CA ASP A 9 -15.80 2.09 12.76
C ASP A 9 -14.37 1.51 12.85
N SER A 10 -13.58 1.70 11.79
CA SER A 10 -12.23 1.13 11.70
C SER A 10 -11.27 1.69 12.74
N ASP A 11 -11.42 2.96 13.16
CA ASP A 11 -10.56 3.54 14.21
C ASP A 11 -10.82 2.85 15.56
N THR A 12 -12.08 2.51 15.88
CA THR A 12 -12.44 1.73 17.08
C THR A 12 -11.90 0.29 17.01
N LEU A 13 -11.96 -0.38 15.86
CA LEU A 13 -11.40 -1.73 15.68
C LEU A 13 -9.87 -1.73 15.81
N GLN A 14 -9.20 -0.73 15.23
CA GLN A 14 -7.75 -0.58 15.34
C GLN A 14 -7.33 -0.27 16.78
N GLY A 15 -8.01 0.67 17.45
CA GLY A 15 -7.74 0.96 18.86
C GLY A 15 -8.01 -0.23 19.79
N TYR A 16 -8.93 -1.14 19.44
CA TYR A 16 -9.11 -2.40 20.15
C TYR A 16 -7.90 -3.33 20.00
N LEU A 17 -7.35 -3.45 18.79
CA LEU A 17 -6.17 -4.28 18.51
C LEU A 17 -4.89 -3.74 19.15
N GLU A 18 -4.72 -2.43 19.11
CA GLU A 18 -3.55 -1.75 19.69
C GLU A 18 -3.63 -1.65 21.22
N GLY A 19 -4.75 -2.07 21.83
CA GLY A 19 -4.97 -2.00 23.28
C GLY A 19 -5.16 -0.56 23.79
N GLU A 20 -5.56 0.36 22.91
CA GLU A 20 -5.71 1.79 23.23
C GLU A 20 -7.11 2.17 23.70
N LEU A 21 -8.08 1.27 23.58
CA LEU A 21 -9.44 1.54 24.02
C LEU A 21 -9.57 1.62 25.55
N PRO A 22 -10.34 2.58 26.10
CA PRO A 22 -10.67 2.62 27.52
C PRO A 22 -11.46 1.38 27.95
N GLU A 23 -11.25 0.88 29.18
CA GLU A 23 -11.93 -0.31 29.72
C GLU A 23 -13.46 -0.26 29.59
N ALA A 24 -14.06 0.92 29.77
CA ALA A 24 -15.51 1.11 29.62
C ALA A 24 -16.02 0.84 28.19
N ARG A 25 -15.17 1.02 27.17
CA ARG A 25 -15.51 0.71 25.77
C ARG A 25 -15.18 -0.73 25.38
N LEU A 26 -14.17 -1.35 26.00
CA LEU A 26 -13.75 -2.73 25.69
C LEU A 26 -14.93 -3.71 25.79
N ALA A 27 -15.63 -3.71 26.93
CA ALA A 27 -16.77 -4.61 27.13
C ALA A 27 -17.90 -4.42 26.09
N THR A 28 -18.09 -3.19 25.61
CA THR A 28 -19.10 -2.89 24.58
C THR A 28 -18.66 -3.38 23.20
N VAL A 29 -17.38 -3.21 22.86
CA VAL A 29 -16.78 -3.71 21.61
C VAL A 29 -16.76 -5.23 21.59
N GLU A 30 -16.35 -5.88 22.67
CA GLU A 30 -16.36 -7.35 22.82
C GLU A 30 -17.77 -7.93 22.66
N ALA A 31 -18.77 -7.32 23.32
CA ALA A 31 -20.17 -7.73 23.17
C ALA A 31 -20.67 -7.57 21.73
N HIS A 32 -20.25 -6.50 21.03
CA HIS A 32 -20.58 -6.31 19.62
C HIS A 32 -19.89 -7.33 18.71
N LEU A 33 -18.59 -7.59 18.90
CA LEU A 33 -17.82 -8.56 18.13
C LEU A 33 -18.37 -9.98 18.28
N ALA A 34 -18.85 -10.34 19.49
CA ALA A 34 -19.54 -11.60 19.72
C ALA A 34 -20.88 -11.72 18.97
N GLY A 35 -21.55 -10.58 18.70
CA GLY A 35 -22.85 -10.53 18.04
C GLY A 35 -22.82 -10.19 16.54
N CYS A 36 -21.71 -9.68 16.01
CA CYS A 36 -21.60 -9.16 14.64
C CYS A 36 -20.48 -9.87 13.85
N PRO A 37 -20.78 -10.90 13.04
CA PRO A 37 -19.77 -11.66 12.31
C PRO A 37 -18.99 -10.81 11.29
N ARG A 38 -19.59 -9.72 10.78
CA ARG A 38 -18.90 -8.81 9.85
C ARG A 38 -17.76 -8.05 10.53
N CYS A 39 -18.01 -7.47 11.71
CA CYS A 39 -16.96 -6.75 12.45
C CYS A 39 -15.90 -7.71 12.99
N ALA A 40 -16.27 -8.95 13.34
CA ALA A 40 -15.31 -9.98 13.70
C ALA A 40 -14.37 -10.35 12.54
N ALA A 41 -14.91 -10.53 11.32
CA ALA A 41 -14.10 -10.80 10.13
C ALA A 41 -13.20 -9.62 9.75
N GLU A 42 -13.68 -8.38 9.93
CA GLU A 42 -12.87 -7.18 9.72
C GLU A 42 -11.70 -7.12 10.72
N LEU A 43 -11.96 -7.40 12.00
CA LEU A 43 -10.94 -7.51 13.04
C LEU A 43 -9.88 -8.57 12.72
N GLU A 44 -10.28 -9.77 12.28
CA GLU A 44 -9.37 -10.83 11.86
C GLU A 44 -8.47 -10.40 10.69
N GLY A 45 -9.04 -9.67 9.71
CA GLY A 45 -8.27 -9.09 8.61
C GLY A 45 -7.19 -8.11 9.08
N TRP A 46 -7.51 -7.26 10.05
CA TRP A 46 -6.54 -6.35 10.66
C TRP A 46 -5.46 -7.11 11.46
N GLN A 47 -5.81 -8.17 12.18
CA GLN A 47 -4.85 -9.01 12.91
C GLN A 47 -3.83 -9.66 11.98
N VAL A 48 -4.27 -10.21 10.84
CA VAL A 48 -3.38 -10.78 9.83
C VAL A 48 -2.44 -9.71 9.28
N LEU A 49 -2.96 -8.55 8.90
CA LEU A 49 -2.14 -7.44 8.39
C LEU A 49 -1.07 -7.01 9.39
N MET A 50 -1.44 -6.85 10.67
CA MET A 50 -0.47 -6.45 11.71
C MET A 50 0.59 -7.53 11.93
N SER A 51 0.22 -8.81 11.90
CA SER A 51 1.20 -9.91 11.98
C SER A 51 2.18 -9.91 10.80
N GLU A 52 1.71 -9.64 9.58
CA GLU A 52 2.58 -9.53 8.40
C GLU A 52 3.53 -8.33 8.49
N LEU A 53 3.07 -7.22 9.09
CA LEU A 53 3.90 -6.04 9.32
C LEU A 53 4.96 -6.28 10.40
N ASP A 54 4.61 -7.00 11.48
CA ASP A 54 5.55 -7.38 12.54
C ASP A 54 6.64 -8.35 12.06
N ASP A 55 6.32 -9.19 11.07
CA ASP A 55 7.27 -10.10 10.42
C ASP A 55 8.24 -9.39 9.44
N LEU A 56 8.03 -8.11 9.13
CA LEU A 56 8.94 -7.39 8.25
C LEU A 56 10.32 -7.23 8.90
N PRO A 57 11.41 -7.47 8.14
CA PRO A 57 12.75 -7.33 8.68
C PRO A 57 12.99 -5.89 9.14
N ALA A 58 13.44 -5.74 10.38
CA ALA A 58 13.82 -4.44 10.92
C ALA A 58 14.91 -3.81 10.05
N LEU A 59 14.57 -2.71 9.38
CA LEU A 59 15.52 -1.97 8.56
C LEU A 59 16.41 -1.14 9.50
N ALA A 60 17.60 -1.65 9.82
CA ALA A 60 18.60 -0.86 10.51
C ALA A 60 19.10 0.26 9.59
N PRO A 61 19.07 1.54 10.02
CA PRO A 61 19.67 2.61 9.25
C PRO A 61 21.17 2.35 9.07
N SER A 62 21.75 2.78 7.94
CA SER A 62 23.18 2.64 7.69
C SER A 62 23.99 3.28 8.83
N MET A 63 25.15 2.72 9.19
CA MET A 63 25.99 3.24 10.30
C MET A 63 26.34 4.74 10.18
N THR A 64 26.36 5.29 8.96
CA THR A 64 26.64 6.71 8.70
C THR A 64 25.40 7.61 8.71
N PHE A 65 24.21 7.07 8.96
CA PHE A 65 22.97 7.84 8.92
C PHE A 65 22.98 8.97 9.95
N GLY A 66 23.37 8.66 11.20
CA GLY A 66 23.50 9.66 12.25
C GLY A 66 24.47 10.78 11.87
N ASP A 67 25.65 10.43 11.36
CA ASP A 67 26.65 11.41 10.95
C ASP A 67 26.15 12.34 9.84
N ARG A 68 25.45 11.78 8.84
CA ARG A 68 24.86 12.57 7.75
C ARG A 68 23.77 13.52 8.24
N VAL A 69 22.89 13.06 9.13
CA VAL A 69 21.85 13.91 9.74
C VAL A 69 22.49 15.05 10.52
N MET A 70 23.48 14.75 11.37
CA MET A 70 24.18 15.76 12.18
C MET A 70 25.04 16.71 11.33
N ALA A 71 25.59 16.25 10.21
CA ALA A 71 26.28 17.11 9.25
C ALA A 71 25.31 18.09 8.57
N GLY A 72 24.12 17.62 8.18
CA GLY A 72 23.09 18.47 7.58
C GLY A 72 22.55 19.56 8.51
N ILE A 73 22.47 19.28 9.82
CA ILE A 73 22.08 20.27 10.83
C ILE A 73 23.17 21.35 10.95
N ARG A 74 24.45 20.96 11.02
CA ARG A 74 25.58 21.89 11.17
C ARG A 74 25.81 22.80 9.97
N THR A 75 25.57 22.32 8.74
CA THR A 75 25.70 23.15 7.54
C THR A 75 24.61 24.22 7.45
N ALA A 76 23.44 24.00 8.08
CA ALA A 76 22.40 25.01 8.20
C ALA A 76 22.81 26.14 9.16
N GLU A 77 23.60 25.86 10.19
CA GLU A 77 24.03 26.83 11.21
C GLU A 77 25.18 27.75 10.76
N GLY A 78 26.05 27.28 9.86
CA GLY A 78 27.28 27.99 9.46
C GLY A 78 27.15 29.01 8.32
N SER A 79 25.98 29.13 7.69
CA SER A 79 25.74 30.13 6.63
C SER A 79 25.26 31.44 7.25
N ALA A 80 26.20 32.35 7.49
CA ALA A 80 25.94 33.68 8.04
C ALA A 80 24.90 34.45 7.20
N PRO A 81 23.89 35.08 7.83
CA PRO A 81 22.86 35.81 7.11
C PRO A 81 23.43 37.12 6.56
N GLU A 82 23.57 37.19 5.24
CA GLU A 82 23.69 38.46 4.54
C GLU A 82 22.41 39.27 4.82
N SER A 83 22.58 40.46 5.38
CA SER A 83 21.54 41.30 5.96
C SER A 83 20.36 41.52 4.99
N VAL A 84 19.24 40.84 5.24
CA VAL A 84 17.97 41.06 4.54
C VAL A 84 17.24 42.22 5.24
N PRO A 85 16.82 43.28 4.52
CA PRO A 85 16.09 44.38 5.13
C PRO A 85 14.76 43.90 5.71
N ALA A 86 14.48 44.35 6.93
CA ALA A 86 13.28 44.05 7.69
C ALA A 86 12.03 44.60 7.00
N LEU A 87 11.40 43.79 6.16
CA LEU A 87 9.98 43.92 5.84
C LEU A 87 9.23 43.13 6.91
N VAL A 88 8.74 43.84 7.93
CA VAL A 88 7.79 43.30 8.91
C VAL A 88 6.48 43.02 8.15
N PRO A 89 6.08 41.76 7.92
CA PRO A 89 4.72 41.50 7.49
C PRO A 89 3.84 41.62 8.73
N GLU A 90 2.80 42.44 8.59
CA GLU A 90 1.67 42.48 9.49
C GLU A 90 1.18 41.05 9.78
N ARG A 91 0.99 40.75 11.06
CA ARG A 91 0.68 39.43 11.63
C ARG A 91 -0.62 38.89 11.04
N ALA A 92 -0.57 38.34 9.84
CA ALA A 92 -1.63 37.50 9.30
C ALA A 92 -1.74 36.29 10.22
N LYS A 93 -2.91 36.11 10.83
CA LYS A 93 -3.31 34.88 11.51
C LYS A 93 -3.03 33.71 10.56
N ALA A 94 -1.93 33.01 10.78
CA ALA A 94 -1.65 31.78 10.07
C ALA A 94 -2.79 30.80 10.38
N PRO A 95 -3.54 30.30 9.39
CA PRO A 95 -4.39 29.15 9.63
C PRO A 95 -3.47 27.99 10.05
N SER A 96 -3.78 27.34 11.16
CA SER A 96 -3.14 26.11 11.62
C SER A 96 -3.47 24.97 10.66
N SER A 97 -2.92 25.02 9.45
CA SER A 97 -3.15 24.05 8.38
C SER A 97 -1.87 23.28 8.07
N SER A 98 -1.07 22.97 9.10
CA SER A 98 -0.14 21.85 9.01
C SER A 98 -0.99 20.59 8.85
N PRO A 99 -0.88 19.84 7.74
CA PRO A 99 -1.76 18.72 7.50
C PRO A 99 -1.51 17.62 8.54
N ALA A 100 -2.49 17.29 9.38
CA ALA A 100 -2.37 16.30 10.46
C ALA A 100 -1.95 14.88 9.99
N TRP A 101 -1.98 14.60 8.67
CA TRP A 101 -1.71 13.27 8.12
C TRP A 101 -0.26 12.81 8.28
N TRP A 102 0.74 13.71 8.29
CA TRP A 102 2.15 13.28 8.46
C TRP A 102 2.48 12.89 9.91
N ARG A 103 1.74 13.42 10.90
CA ARG A 103 1.80 12.94 12.30
C ARG A 103 1.24 11.52 12.45
N ARG A 104 0.48 11.02 11.45
CA ARG A 104 -0.10 9.67 11.40
C ARG A 104 0.82 8.62 10.77
N LEU A 105 1.99 9.03 10.25
CA LEU A 105 2.94 8.15 9.54
C LEU A 105 4.25 7.90 10.32
N LEU A 106 4.47 8.61 11.42
CA LEU A 106 5.54 8.27 12.35
C LEU A 106 5.04 7.16 13.26
N PRO A 107 5.76 6.03 13.39
CA PRO A 107 5.37 4.96 14.30
C PRO A 107 5.37 5.53 15.72
N TRP A 108 4.19 5.69 16.29
CA TRP A 108 4.03 6.06 17.68
C TRP A 108 4.70 4.97 18.52
N SER A 109 5.64 5.36 19.39
CA SER A 109 6.34 4.43 20.29
C SER A 109 5.48 4.00 21.51
N GLY A 110 4.17 3.97 21.33
CA GLY A 110 3.14 4.17 22.36
C GLY A 110 2.56 2.92 23.01
N GLY A 111 3.33 1.84 23.15
CA GLY A 111 2.93 0.68 23.99
C GLY A 111 3.31 0.82 25.47
N ARG A 112 3.85 1.95 25.90
CA ARG A 112 4.24 2.18 27.31
C ARG A 112 3.13 2.89 28.06
N GLY A 113 2.80 2.38 29.25
CA GLY A 113 1.83 2.97 30.16
C GLY A 113 2.14 4.44 30.46
N VAL A 114 1.15 5.17 30.96
CA VAL A 114 1.26 6.60 31.31
C VAL A 114 2.34 6.85 32.37
N MET A 115 2.62 5.82 33.18
CA MET A 115 3.57 5.85 34.29
C MET A 115 4.74 4.91 34.01
N GLU A 116 5.94 5.38 34.31
CA GLU A 116 7.17 4.57 34.40
C GLU A 116 7.66 4.69 35.85
N GLY A 117 7.32 3.68 36.67
CA GLY A 117 7.47 3.78 38.13
C GLY A 117 6.50 4.80 38.75
N ASP A 118 7.01 5.63 39.67
CA ASP A 118 6.24 6.66 40.37
C ASP A 118 6.14 7.99 39.58
N HIS A 119 6.68 8.03 38.36
CA HIS A 119 6.75 9.24 37.53
C HIS A 119 6.08 9.02 36.16
N LEU A 120 5.76 10.13 35.48
CA LEU A 120 5.28 10.05 34.10
C LEU A 120 6.39 9.53 33.19
N ALA A 121 6.04 8.65 32.26
CA ALA A 121 6.99 8.21 31.25
C ALA A 121 7.48 9.43 30.43
N PRO A 122 8.78 9.54 30.06
CA PRO A 122 9.32 10.70 29.35
C PRO A 122 8.56 11.05 28.06
N GLY A 123 8.08 10.03 27.34
CA GLY A 123 7.27 10.22 26.13
C GLY A 123 5.92 10.92 26.41
N ILE A 124 5.30 10.66 27.56
CA ILE A 124 4.04 11.32 27.96
C ILE A 124 4.28 12.80 28.25
N LEU A 125 5.43 13.14 28.86
CA LEU A 125 5.79 14.54 29.10
C LEU A 125 5.98 15.30 27.79
N GLN A 126 6.63 14.67 26.80
CA GLN A 126 6.79 15.24 25.46
C GLN A 126 5.44 15.35 24.72
N ASP A 127 4.60 14.31 24.76
CA ASP A 127 3.27 14.35 24.13
C ASP A 127 2.37 15.41 24.77
N LEU A 128 2.55 15.70 26.07
CA LEU A 128 1.87 16.78 26.78
C LEU A 128 2.30 18.16 26.25
N LEU A 129 3.60 18.37 26.10
CA LEU A 129 4.22 19.57 25.53
C LEU A 129 3.74 19.84 24.10
N ASP A 130 3.75 18.79 23.27
CA ASP A 130 3.39 18.88 21.86
C ASP A 130 1.87 19.04 21.63
N GLY A 131 1.07 19.04 22.71
CA GLY A 131 -0.39 19.04 22.66
C GLY A 131 -0.97 17.80 21.98
N ALA A 132 -0.21 16.70 21.96
CA ALA A 132 -0.52 15.45 21.28
C ALA A 132 -1.25 14.45 22.18
N LEU A 133 -1.27 14.66 23.50
CA LEU A 133 -1.95 13.76 24.44
C LEU A 133 -3.48 13.76 24.29
N PRO A 134 -4.11 12.60 24.02
CA PRO A 134 -5.56 12.51 23.91
C PRO A 134 -6.24 12.51 25.30
N GLY A 135 -7.35 13.25 25.38
CA GLY A 135 -8.43 13.13 26.39
C GLY A 135 -8.01 12.69 27.80
N GLN A 136 -8.27 11.43 28.13
CA GLN A 136 -8.09 10.89 29.48
C GLN A 136 -6.63 10.91 29.94
N ARG A 137 -5.67 10.64 29.04
CA ARG A 137 -4.24 10.66 29.37
C ARG A 137 -3.77 12.09 29.70
N LEU A 138 -4.30 13.09 29.00
CA LEU A 138 -4.06 14.52 29.30
C LEU A 138 -4.50 14.88 30.73
N VAL A 139 -5.69 14.43 31.15
CA VAL A 139 -6.21 14.68 32.50
C VAL A 139 -5.35 14.03 33.57
N LEU A 140 -4.99 12.75 33.38
CA LEU A 140 -4.14 12.01 34.31
C LEU A 140 -2.72 12.62 34.41
N ALA A 141 -2.12 12.98 33.28
CA ALA A 141 -0.81 13.63 33.27
C ALA A 141 -0.85 15.00 33.98
N ARG A 142 -1.88 15.82 33.73
CA ARG A 142 -2.07 17.11 34.41
C ARG A 142 -2.28 16.93 35.92
N GLU A 143 -3.08 15.96 36.33
CA GLU A 143 -3.30 15.68 37.74
C GLU A 143 -2.01 15.20 38.42
N HIS A 144 -1.24 14.33 37.77
CA HIS A 144 0.07 13.93 38.25
C HIS A 144 1.02 15.13 38.39
N LEU A 145 1.07 16.04 37.41
CA LEU A 145 1.88 17.26 37.50
C LEU A 145 1.42 18.18 38.64
N ASN A 146 0.13 18.19 39.01
CA ASN A 146 -0.33 18.93 40.18
C ASN A 146 0.20 18.34 41.50
N GLN A 147 0.51 17.05 41.53
CA GLN A 147 0.91 16.34 42.74
C GLN A 147 2.43 16.09 42.84
N CYS A 148 3.12 15.92 41.71
CA CYS A 148 4.53 15.50 41.66
C CYS A 148 5.46 16.68 41.34
N THR A 149 6.33 17.04 42.29
CA THR A 149 7.30 18.13 42.14
C THR A 149 8.41 17.82 41.13
N HIS A 150 8.81 16.55 41.00
CA HIS A 150 9.88 16.14 40.09
C HIS A 150 9.47 16.34 38.63
N CYS A 151 8.33 15.75 38.22
CA CYS A 151 7.82 15.90 36.85
C CYS A 151 7.50 17.35 36.50
N ARG A 152 7.08 18.19 37.46
CA ARG A 152 6.95 19.64 37.23
C ARG A 152 8.28 20.34 36.95
N GLY A 153 9.35 19.91 37.63
CA GLY A 153 10.70 20.44 37.39
C GLY A 153 11.15 20.14 35.97
N GLU A 154 11.03 18.88 35.54
CA GLU A 154 11.37 18.47 34.17
C GLU A 154 10.54 19.23 33.13
N MET A 155 9.23 19.38 33.37
CA MET A 155 8.31 20.12 32.51
C MET A 155 8.72 21.59 32.35
N ALA A 156 9.12 22.25 33.45
CA ALA A 156 9.61 23.63 33.43
C ALA A 156 10.96 23.77 32.70
N GLU A 157 11.86 22.79 32.82
CA GLU A 157 13.13 22.75 32.07
C GLU A 157 12.87 22.67 30.56
N TRP A 158 11.95 21.81 30.13
CA TRP A 158 11.54 21.71 28.73
C TRP A 158 10.89 23.00 28.21
N GLU A 159 9.97 23.60 28.97
CA GLU A 159 9.34 24.88 28.60
C GLU A 159 10.38 26.01 28.43
N SER A 160 11.39 26.06 29.32
CA SER A 160 12.49 27.00 29.21
C SER A 160 13.32 26.77 27.95
N LEU A 161 13.59 25.51 27.61
CA LEU A 161 14.30 25.14 26.38
C LEU A 161 13.51 25.54 25.14
N PHE A 162 12.21 25.27 25.08
CA PHE A 162 11.36 25.68 23.96
C PHE A 162 11.27 27.20 23.83
N THR A 163 11.14 27.92 24.95
CA THR A 163 11.19 29.39 24.93
C THR A 163 12.50 29.91 24.35
N THR A 164 13.61 29.25 24.67
CA THR A 164 14.93 29.59 24.12
C THR A 164 15.01 29.30 22.62
N LEU A 165 14.48 28.14 22.18
CA LEU A 165 14.43 27.77 20.76
C LEU A 165 13.51 28.70 19.94
N GLU A 166 12.37 29.11 20.49
CA GLU A 166 11.46 30.06 19.85
C GLU A 166 12.06 31.47 19.74
N ALA A 167 12.97 31.83 20.66
CA ALA A 167 13.71 33.08 20.59
C ALA A 167 14.81 33.07 19.49
N ILE A 168 15.15 31.91 18.95
CA ILE A 168 16.08 31.83 17.82
C ILE A 168 15.39 32.46 16.59
N PRO A 169 16.02 33.44 15.91
CA PRO A 169 15.45 34.07 14.73
C PRO A 169 15.02 33.02 13.71
N HIS A 170 13.77 33.06 13.26
CA HIS A 170 13.30 32.17 12.21
C HIS A 170 14.15 32.34 10.95
N LEU A 171 15.02 31.37 10.68
CA LEU A 171 15.80 31.28 9.45
C LEU A 171 14.85 30.86 8.33
N GLY A 172 14.22 31.84 7.68
CA GLY A 172 13.49 31.60 6.44
C GLY A 172 14.47 31.09 5.37
N PRO A 173 14.08 30.12 4.53
CA PRO A 173 14.94 29.67 3.44
C PRO A 173 15.27 30.85 2.51
N SER A 174 16.49 30.86 1.97
CA SER A 174 16.90 31.90 1.02
C SER A 174 15.94 31.97 -0.18
N PRO A 175 15.72 33.15 -0.78
CA PRO A 175 14.95 33.28 -2.01
C PRO A 175 15.42 32.28 -3.07
N GLY A 176 14.46 31.61 -3.72
CA GLY A 176 14.72 30.59 -4.74
C GLY A 176 15.15 29.21 -4.21
N PHE A 177 15.15 28.97 -2.90
CA PHE A 177 15.39 27.63 -2.34
C PHE A 177 14.41 26.59 -2.89
N ALA A 178 13.10 26.91 -2.90
CA ALA A 178 12.08 26.02 -3.44
C ALA A 178 12.33 25.71 -4.92
N ASP A 179 12.70 26.71 -5.72
CA ASP A 179 13.00 26.53 -7.15
C ASP A 179 14.20 25.61 -7.38
N ARG A 180 15.25 25.74 -6.56
CA ARG A 180 16.42 24.84 -6.63
C ARG A 180 16.08 23.40 -6.24
N VAL A 181 15.26 23.20 -5.21
CA VAL A 181 14.79 21.87 -4.79
C VAL A 181 13.94 21.24 -5.90
N MET A 182 13.01 21.99 -6.47
CA MET A 182 12.15 21.49 -7.54
C MET A 182 12.93 21.23 -8.83
N ALA A 183 13.92 22.05 -9.16
CA ALA A 183 14.82 21.83 -10.29
C ALA A 183 15.66 20.55 -10.10
N ALA A 184 16.19 20.33 -8.90
CA ALA A 184 16.95 19.12 -8.57
C ALA A 184 16.07 17.86 -8.67
N HIS A 185 14.84 17.90 -8.13
CA HIS A 185 13.89 16.80 -8.25
C HIS A 185 13.52 16.51 -9.72
N ALA A 186 13.26 17.56 -10.49
CA ALA A 186 12.97 17.42 -11.92
C ALA A 186 14.17 16.92 -12.73
N ALA A 187 15.40 17.18 -12.31
CA ALA A 187 16.60 16.62 -12.92
C ALA A 187 16.73 15.11 -12.61
N ALA A 188 16.50 14.70 -11.36
CA ALA A 188 16.53 13.30 -10.95
C ALA A 188 15.45 12.45 -11.65
N ALA A 189 14.26 13.01 -11.87
CA ALA A 189 13.17 12.34 -12.60
C ALA A 189 13.46 12.16 -14.11
N ARG A 190 14.41 12.91 -14.68
CA ARG A 190 14.74 12.92 -16.12
C ARG A 190 15.85 11.97 -16.53
N THR A 191 16.46 11.25 -15.60
CA THR A 191 17.38 10.14 -15.90
C THR A 191 16.65 8.81 -15.82
N PRO A 192 15.91 8.38 -16.87
CA PRO A 192 15.45 7.00 -16.92
C PRO A 192 16.67 6.09 -16.99
N ALA A 193 16.66 5.03 -16.18
CA ALA A 193 17.65 3.97 -16.30
C ALA A 193 17.64 3.44 -17.76
N PRO A 194 18.80 3.10 -18.35
CA PRO A 194 18.84 2.56 -19.70
C PRO A 194 18.02 1.28 -19.76
N VAL A 195 16.92 1.32 -20.52
CA VAL A 195 16.06 0.16 -20.76
C VAL A 195 16.77 -0.73 -21.79
N PRO A 196 16.91 -2.05 -21.56
CA PRO A 196 17.56 -2.93 -22.51
C PRO A 196 16.83 -2.94 -23.87
N ALA A 197 17.58 -2.88 -24.98
CA ALA A 197 17.09 -2.68 -26.35
C ALA A 197 16.09 -3.73 -26.89
N GLY A 198 15.83 -4.81 -26.13
CA GLY A 198 14.77 -5.79 -26.43
C GLY A 198 13.39 -5.38 -25.89
N LEU A 199 13.34 -4.59 -24.82
CA LEU A 199 12.10 -4.19 -24.16
C LEU A 199 11.39 -3.04 -24.89
N GLU A 200 12.14 -2.21 -25.64
CA GLU A 200 11.59 -1.05 -26.35
C GLU A 200 10.52 -1.43 -27.37
N ARG A 201 10.71 -2.54 -28.12
CA ARG A 201 9.70 -3.02 -29.07
C ARG A 201 8.44 -3.55 -28.39
N VAL A 202 8.60 -4.17 -27.21
CA VAL A 202 7.47 -4.66 -26.42
C VAL A 202 6.70 -3.50 -25.80
N LEU A 203 7.41 -2.48 -25.29
CA LEU A 203 6.81 -1.27 -24.74
C LEU A 203 6.11 -0.43 -25.82
N ASP A 204 6.70 -0.26 -27.00
CA ASP A 204 6.06 0.48 -28.12
C ASP A 204 4.79 -0.23 -28.61
N TRP A 205 4.80 -1.57 -28.68
CA TRP A 205 3.60 -2.34 -28.96
C TRP A 205 2.54 -2.20 -27.85
N ALA A 206 2.95 -2.28 -26.58
CA ALA A 206 2.05 -2.11 -25.44
C ALA A 206 1.43 -0.70 -25.39
N ASP A 207 2.20 0.33 -25.74
CA ASP A 207 1.74 1.71 -25.75
C ASP A 207 0.78 1.98 -26.92
N LYS A 208 1.05 1.40 -28.11
CA LYS A 208 0.09 1.39 -29.23
C LYS A 208 -1.19 0.63 -28.90
N ALA A 209 -1.08 -0.53 -28.24
CA ALA A 209 -2.21 -1.32 -27.78
C ALA A 209 -3.02 -0.59 -26.70
N ALA A 210 -2.37 0.13 -25.78
CA ALA A 210 -3.03 0.93 -24.75
C ALA A 210 -3.79 2.12 -25.36
N ARG A 211 -3.22 2.81 -26.36
CA ARG A 211 -3.90 3.91 -27.06
C ARG A 211 -5.07 3.43 -27.92
N ALA A 212 -4.95 2.28 -28.59
CA ALA A 212 -6.05 1.68 -29.34
C ALA A 212 -7.14 1.11 -28.41
N GLY A 213 -6.72 0.50 -27.29
CA GLY A 213 -7.58 -0.08 -26.27
C GLY A 213 -8.27 0.95 -25.38
N GLY A 214 -7.75 2.18 -25.29
CA GLY A 214 -8.33 3.28 -24.51
C GLY A 214 -9.79 3.62 -24.85
N ARG A 215 -10.23 3.30 -26.08
CA ARG A 215 -11.64 3.42 -26.49
C ARG A 215 -12.56 2.32 -25.95
N PHE A 216 -12.01 1.18 -25.57
CA PHE A 216 -12.72 0.02 -25.05
C PHE A 216 -12.53 -0.15 -23.54
N LEU A 217 -11.69 0.68 -22.91
CA LEU A 217 -11.52 0.69 -21.46
C LEU A 217 -12.81 1.21 -20.82
N PRO A 218 -13.47 0.41 -19.97
CA PRO A 218 -14.71 0.83 -19.36
C PRO A 218 -14.49 1.98 -18.37
N ALA A 219 -15.30 3.03 -18.47
CA ALA A 219 -15.19 4.23 -17.64
C ALA A 219 -15.74 4.06 -16.20
N THR A 220 -16.43 2.96 -15.89
CA THR A 220 -17.06 2.78 -14.57
C THR A 220 -16.44 1.61 -13.80
N PRO A 221 -16.30 1.72 -12.47
CA PRO A 221 -15.76 0.63 -11.64
C PRO A 221 -16.60 -0.65 -11.69
N ARG A 222 -17.93 -0.54 -11.92
CA ARG A 222 -18.82 -1.70 -12.11
C ARG A 222 -18.49 -2.49 -13.38
N SER A 223 -18.14 -1.79 -14.45
CA SER A 223 -17.77 -2.40 -15.72
C SER A 223 -16.42 -3.12 -15.66
N TRP A 224 -15.48 -2.63 -14.84
CA TRP A 224 -14.22 -3.33 -14.54
C TRP A 224 -14.46 -4.64 -13.78
N GLY A 225 -15.39 -4.66 -12.84
CA GLY A 225 -15.80 -5.89 -12.15
C GLY A 225 -16.37 -6.95 -13.10
N LEU A 226 -17.19 -6.53 -14.07
CA LEU A 226 -17.82 -7.43 -15.05
C LEU A 226 -16.81 -7.98 -16.07
N LEU A 227 -15.87 -7.15 -16.53
CA LEU A 227 -14.76 -7.58 -17.40
C LEU A 227 -13.80 -8.52 -16.68
N GLY A 228 -13.45 -8.21 -15.43
CA GLY A 228 -12.63 -9.07 -14.58
C GLY A 228 -13.28 -10.43 -14.35
N ALA A 229 -14.59 -10.46 -14.06
CA ALA A 229 -15.35 -11.69 -13.91
C ALA A 229 -15.37 -12.52 -15.20
N LEU A 230 -15.66 -11.90 -16.36
CA LEU A 230 -15.66 -12.57 -17.67
C LEU A 230 -14.27 -13.12 -18.04
N ALA A 231 -13.20 -12.38 -17.74
CA ALA A 231 -11.83 -12.80 -17.99
C ALA A 231 -11.39 -13.98 -17.10
N ALA A 232 -11.98 -14.13 -15.90
CA ALA A 232 -11.66 -15.22 -14.98
C ALA A 232 -12.38 -16.54 -15.29
N ILE A 233 -13.49 -16.52 -16.05
CA ILE A 233 -14.29 -17.71 -16.38
C ILE A 233 -13.45 -18.84 -17.02
N PRO A 234 -12.59 -18.60 -18.03
CA PRO A 234 -11.82 -19.67 -18.67
C PRO A 234 -10.83 -20.32 -17.70
N SER A 235 -10.18 -19.52 -16.84
CA SER A 235 -9.23 -20.00 -15.85
C SER A 235 -9.91 -20.84 -14.77
N LEU A 236 -11.06 -20.37 -14.25
CA LEU A 236 -11.85 -21.13 -13.28
C LEU A 236 -12.41 -22.43 -13.89
N ALA A 237 -12.87 -22.38 -15.14
CA ALA A 237 -13.33 -23.57 -15.86
C ALA A 237 -12.19 -24.58 -16.08
N LEU A 238 -10.98 -24.12 -16.40
CA LEU A 238 -9.81 -24.98 -16.56
C LEU A 238 -9.40 -25.62 -15.22
N VAL A 239 -9.34 -24.84 -14.14
CA VAL A 239 -9.01 -25.34 -12.80
C VAL A 239 -10.06 -26.35 -12.33
N ALA A 240 -11.35 -26.06 -12.53
CA ALA A 240 -12.43 -26.98 -12.21
C ALA A 240 -12.36 -28.27 -13.03
N ALA A 241 -12.04 -28.18 -14.32
CA ALA A 241 -11.86 -29.35 -15.17
C ALA A 241 -10.65 -30.20 -14.73
N VAL A 242 -9.52 -29.58 -14.42
CA VAL A 242 -8.33 -30.27 -13.90
C VAL A 242 -8.64 -30.92 -12.56
N GLY A 243 -9.30 -30.21 -11.65
CA GLY A 243 -9.72 -30.73 -10.34
C GLY A 243 -10.67 -31.92 -10.47
N ALA A 244 -11.67 -31.85 -11.35
CA ALA A 244 -12.62 -32.94 -11.60
C ALA A 244 -11.93 -34.19 -12.17
N VAL A 245 -10.91 -34.00 -13.03
CA VAL A 245 -10.12 -35.10 -13.59
C VAL A 245 -9.23 -35.76 -12.53
N VAL A 246 -8.57 -34.97 -11.69
CA VAL A 246 -7.66 -35.46 -10.64
C VAL A 246 -8.42 -36.13 -9.49
N ALA A 247 -9.59 -35.62 -9.14
CA ALA A 247 -10.43 -36.18 -8.06
C ALA A 247 -11.14 -37.49 -8.45
N HIS A 248 -11.13 -37.87 -9.73
CA HIS A 248 -11.86 -39.04 -10.17
C HIS A 248 -11.08 -40.34 -9.89
N PRO A 249 -11.58 -41.24 -9.04
CA PRO A 249 -10.82 -42.41 -8.54
C PRO A 249 -10.46 -43.45 -9.61
N LEU A 250 -11.02 -43.32 -10.82
CA LEU A 250 -10.71 -44.18 -11.97
C LEU A 250 -9.68 -43.58 -12.93
N VAL A 251 -9.18 -42.36 -12.67
CA VAL A 251 -8.17 -41.70 -13.50
C VAL A 251 -6.79 -42.05 -12.98
N SER A 252 -6.24 -43.15 -13.48
CA SER A 252 -4.79 -43.40 -13.35
C SER A 252 -4.04 -42.49 -14.33
N TRP A 253 -2.82 -42.07 -13.97
CA TRP A 253 -1.95 -41.29 -14.84
C TRP A 253 -1.77 -41.92 -16.23
N GLY A 254 -1.78 -43.26 -16.33
CA GLY A 254 -1.73 -43.97 -17.60
C GLY A 254 -3.01 -43.84 -18.44
N ALA A 255 -4.20 -43.86 -17.82
CA ALA A 255 -5.46 -43.64 -18.52
C ALA A 255 -5.56 -42.20 -19.04
N LEU A 256 -5.08 -41.23 -18.24
CA LEU A 256 -5.04 -39.82 -18.62
C LEU A 256 -4.14 -39.58 -19.83
N ALA A 257 -2.91 -40.11 -19.83
CA ALA A 257 -1.98 -39.99 -20.95
C ALA A 257 -2.55 -40.61 -22.24
N THR A 258 -3.20 -41.77 -22.11
CA THR A 258 -3.84 -42.46 -23.25
C THR A 258 -5.01 -41.65 -23.81
N PHE A 259 -5.85 -41.09 -22.94
CA PHE A 259 -6.96 -40.22 -23.33
C PHE A 259 -6.47 -38.92 -23.98
N LEU A 260 -5.47 -38.24 -23.40
CA LEU A 260 -4.87 -37.03 -23.97
C LEU A 260 -4.28 -37.29 -25.36
N ARG A 261 -3.54 -38.39 -25.52
CA ARG A 261 -3.01 -38.82 -26.82
C ARG A 261 -4.12 -39.05 -27.84
N TRP A 262 -5.18 -39.76 -27.45
CA TRP A 262 -6.33 -40.01 -28.32
C TRP A 262 -7.03 -38.70 -28.68
N ARG A 263 -7.25 -37.80 -27.70
CA ARG A 263 -7.97 -36.55 -27.90
C ARG A 263 -7.20 -35.53 -28.74
N VAL A 264 -5.87 -35.48 -28.60
CA VAL A 264 -5.00 -34.72 -29.49
C VAL A 264 -5.08 -35.27 -30.92
N GLY A 265 -5.09 -36.59 -31.09
CA GLY A 265 -5.29 -37.21 -32.41
C GLY A 265 -6.63 -36.86 -33.05
N ASP A 266 -7.72 -36.91 -32.26
CA ASP A 266 -9.08 -36.60 -32.69
C ASP A 266 -9.23 -35.12 -33.09
N TRP A 267 -8.63 -34.21 -32.31
CA TRP A 267 -8.61 -32.78 -32.60
C TRP A 267 -7.83 -32.45 -33.87
N VAL A 268 -6.68 -33.10 -34.08
CA VAL A 268 -5.89 -32.96 -35.31
C VAL A 268 -6.68 -33.48 -36.51
N GLY A 269 -7.44 -34.57 -36.36
CA GLY A 269 -8.24 -35.15 -37.45
C GLY A 269 -9.49 -34.34 -37.81
N THR A 270 -10.32 -33.99 -36.82
CA THR A 270 -11.64 -33.36 -37.06
C THR A 270 -11.61 -31.83 -36.96
N GLY A 271 -10.85 -31.28 -36.02
CA GLY A 271 -10.62 -29.84 -35.90
C GLY A 271 -9.72 -29.33 -37.02
N GLY A 272 -8.68 -30.09 -37.38
CA GLY A 272 -7.74 -29.71 -38.46
C GLY A 272 -8.39 -29.51 -39.82
N ALA A 273 -9.42 -30.29 -40.18
CA ALA A 273 -10.12 -30.15 -41.46
C ALA A 273 -11.00 -28.89 -41.52
N TRP A 274 -11.76 -28.58 -40.45
CA TRP A 274 -12.61 -27.39 -40.40
C TRP A 274 -11.80 -26.10 -40.23
N VAL A 275 -10.77 -26.14 -39.39
CA VAL A 275 -9.82 -25.05 -39.15
C VAL A 275 -9.02 -24.78 -40.42
N SER A 276 -8.46 -25.79 -41.10
CA SER A 276 -7.73 -25.57 -42.36
C SER A 276 -8.60 -24.96 -43.45
N GLN A 277 -9.87 -25.39 -43.60
CA GLN A 277 -10.79 -24.78 -44.58
C GLN A 277 -11.12 -23.31 -44.28
N GLN A 278 -11.23 -22.90 -43.03
CA GLN A 278 -11.50 -21.51 -42.65
C GLN A 278 -10.25 -20.62 -42.62
N LEU A 279 -9.09 -21.19 -42.28
CA LEU A 279 -7.86 -20.42 -42.10
C LEU A 279 -7.03 -20.30 -43.38
N LEU A 280 -7.01 -21.30 -44.27
CA LEU A 280 -6.21 -21.27 -45.51
C LEU A 280 -6.58 -20.13 -46.48
N GLY A 281 -7.71 -19.43 -46.26
CA GLY A 281 -8.08 -18.22 -47.00
C GLY A 281 -7.50 -16.90 -46.46
N THR A 282 -6.84 -16.90 -45.29
CA THR A 282 -6.36 -15.68 -44.62
C THR A 282 -4.84 -15.66 -44.47
N PRO A 283 -4.15 -14.54 -44.78
CA PRO A 283 -2.70 -14.40 -44.53
C PRO A 283 -2.30 -14.58 -43.06
N LEU A 284 -3.26 -14.43 -42.16
CA LEU A 284 -3.09 -14.59 -40.72
C LEU A 284 -2.92 -16.08 -40.33
N ALA A 285 -3.48 -17.00 -41.11
CA ALA A 285 -3.33 -18.42 -40.87
C ALA A 285 -1.94 -18.96 -41.13
N THR A 286 -1.31 -18.54 -42.23
CA THR A 286 0.04 -18.98 -42.58
C THR A 286 1.04 -18.46 -41.56
N THR A 287 0.90 -17.20 -41.12
CA THR A 287 1.73 -16.63 -40.06
C THR A 287 1.54 -17.32 -38.70
N LEU A 288 0.29 -17.65 -38.32
CA LEU A 288 0.03 -18.43 -37.11
C LEU A 288 0.57 -19.86 -37.19
N TRP A 289 0.47 -20.50 -38.36
CA TRP A 289 0.99 -21.84 -38.58
C TRP A 289 2.52 -21.89 -38.51
N ASP A 290 3.19 -20.94 -39.15
CA ASP A 290 4.66 -20.83 -39.10
C ASP A 290 5.14 -20.52 -37.68
N ALA A 291 4.41 -19.67 -36.94
CA ALA A 291 4.69 -19.40 -35.53
C ALA A 291 4.51 -20.66 -34.67
N ALA A 292 3.44 -21.44 -34.88
CA ALA A 292 3.20 -22.68 -34.17
C ALA A 292 4.26 -23.75 -34.49
N ALA A 293 4.66 -23.87 -35.77
CA ALA A 293 5.71 -24.78 -36.19
C ALA A 293 7.08 -24.40 -35.61
N ALA A 294 7.41 -23.10 -35.58
CA ALA A 294 8.61 -22.59 -34.93
C ALA A 294 8.61 -22.86 -33.42
N LEU A 295 7.45 -22.75 -32.78
CA LEU A 295 7.29 -23.02 -31.35
C LEU A 295 7.40 -24.52 -31.03
N ALA A 296 6.86 -25.39 -31.89
CA ALA A 296 6.98 -26.84 -31.77
C ALA A 296 8.44 -27.32 -31.95
N ALA A 297 9.22 -26.65 -32.81
CA ALA A 297 10.64 -26.94 -33.01
C ALA A 297 11.52 -26.49 -31.83
N ALA A 298 11.01 -25.64 -30.93
CA ALA A 298 11.73 -25.08 -29.79
C ALA A 298 10.94 -25.25 -28.47
N PRO A 299 10.87 -26.46 -27.90
CA PRO A 299 10.04 -26.75 -26.73
C PRO A 299 10.38 -25.90 -25.50
N GLY A 300 11.64 -25.47 -25.35
CA GLY A 300 12.04 -24.52 -24.28
C GLY A 300 11.44 -23.12 -24.45
N ALA A 301 11.30 -22.64 -25.70
CA ALA A 301 10.66 -21.35 -25.98
C ALA A 301 9.13 -21.44 -25.77
N ALA A 302 8.52 -22.58 -26.13
CA ALA A 302 7.11 -22.84 -25.84
C ALA A 302 6.83 -22.79 -24.33
N LEU A 303 7.65 -23.47 -23.53
CA LEU A 303 7.52 -23.47 -22.07
C LEU A 303 7.71 -22.06 -21.49
N ALA A 304 8.71 -21.31 -21.97
CA ALA A 304 8.95 -19.94 -21.54
C ALA A 304 7.78 -19.00 -21.87
N LEU A 305 7.14 -19.15 -23.04
CA LEU A 305 5.95 -18.38 -23.40
C LEU A 305 4.74 -18.74 -22.54
N VAL A 306 4.51 -20.03 -22.26
CA VAL A 306 3.41 -20.48 -21.40
C VAL A 306 3.60 -19.95 -19.97
N MET A 307 4.81 -20.07 -19.43
CA MET A 307 5.15 -19.52 -18.10
C MET A 307 5.03 -17.99 -18.08
N GLY A 308 5.46 -17.30 -19.15
CA GLY A 308 5.31 -15.86 -19.31
C GLY A 308 3.83 -15.43 -19.34
N ALA A 309 2.99 -16.12 -20.12
CA ALA A 309 1.57 -15.85 -20.18
C ALA A 309 0.87 -16.13 -18.83
N TRP A 310 1.28 -17.19 -18.13
CA TRP A 310 0.75 -17.52 -16.81
C TRP A 310 1.12 -16.47 -15.76
N THR A 311 2.40 -16.08 -15.68
CA THR A 311 2.86 -15.04 -14.75
C THR A 311 2.19 -13.68 -15.03
N LEU A 312 2.02 -13.30 -16.29
CA LEU A 312 1.27 -12.11 -16.68
C LEU A 312 -0.20 -12.20 -16.25
N SER A 313 -0.83 -13.38 -16.38
CA SER A 313 -2.21 -13.60 -15.95
C SER A 313 -2.37 -13.46 -14.43
N VAL A 314 -1.43 -14.02 -13.66
CA VAL A 314 -1.39 -13.88 -12.19
C VAL A 314 -1.17 -12.43 -11.78
N ALA A 315 -0.24 -11.72 -12.43
CA ALA A 315 0.01 -10.31 -12.17
C ALA A 315 -1.21 -9.43 -12.50
N ALA A 316 -1.89 -9.71 -13.62
CA ALA A 316 -3.13 -9.02 -13.99
C ALA A 316 -4.25 -9.29 -12.97
N ALA A 317 -4.39 -10.54 -12.51
CA ALA A 317 -5.35 -10.91 -11.48
C ALA A 317 -5.05 -10.20 -10.14
N TRP A 318 -3.77 -10.08 -9.76
CA TRP A 318 -3.34 -9.36 -8.55
C TRP A 318 -3.64 -7.86 -8.63
N ILE A 319 -3.35 -7.22 -9.76
CA ILE A 319 -3.66 -5.80 -9.99
C ILE A 319 -5.18 -5.58 -9.93
N LEU A 320 -5.97 -6.46 -10.54
CA LEU A 320 -7.42 -6.40 -10.49
C LEU A 320 -7.93 -6.56 -9.05
N TYR A 321 -7.40 -7.53 -8.30
CA TYR A 321 -7.73 -7.74 -6.90
C TYR A 321 -7.43 -6.48 -6.07
N ARG A 322 -6.23 -5.93 -6.19
CA ARG A 322 -5.78 -4.76 -5.42
C ARG A 322 -6.56 -3.48 -5.73
N ASN A 323 -7.01 -3.27 -6.97
CA ASN A 323 -7.65 -2.02 -7.36
C ASN A 323 -9.18 -2.08 -7.38
N VAL A 324 -9.76 -3.27 -7.58
CA VAL A 324 -11.21 -3.44 -7.74
C VAL A 324 -11.85 -4.11 -6.53
N LEU A 325 -11.22 -5.15 -5.98
CA LEU A 325 -11.79 -5.95 -4.89
C LEU A 325 -11.34 -5.46 -3.51
N ALA A 326 -10.11 -4.96 -3.41
CA ALA A 326 -9.58 -4.29 -2.23
C ALA A 326 -9.46 -2.78 -2.50
N PRO A 327 -10.57 -2.04 -2.76
CA PRO A 327 -10.45 -0.59 -2.81
C PRO A 327 -9.81 -0.14 -1.50
N PRO A 328 -8.85 0.80 -1.53
CA PRO A 328 -8.38 1.40 -0.30
C PRO A 328 -9.62 1.85 0.45
N LEU A 329 -9.69 1.56 1.75
CA LEU A 329 -10.70 2.08 2.67
C LEU A 329 -10.58 3.61 2.69
N GLN A 330 -10.95 4.26 1.59
CA GLN A 330 -11.17 5.69 1.51
C GLN A 330 -12.47 5.88 2.27
N VAL A 331 -12.28 6.13 3.57
CA VAL A 331 -13.24 6.72 4.49
C VAL A 331 -14.03 7.77 3.71
N SER A 332 -15.24 7.41 3.29
CA SER A 332 -16.21 8.35 2.78
C SER A 332 -16.52 9.28 3.93
N ARG A 333 -15.89 10.46 3.94
CA ARG A 333 -16.32 11.59 4.76
C ARG A 333 -17.76 11.88 4.35
N HIS A 334 -18.69 11.50 5.20
CA HIS A 334 -20.02 12.09 5.19
C HIS A 334 -19.87 13.51 5.75
N GLU A 335 -20.08 14.49 4.87
CA GLU A 335 -20.49 15.84 5.25
C GLU A 335 -21.90 15.81 5.86
#